data_AF-A0A2D4QW95-F1
#
_entry.id   AF-A0A2D4QW95-F1
#
_cell.length_a   1.000
_cell.length_b   1.000
_cell.length_c   1.000
_cell.angle_alpha   90.00
_cell.angle_beta   90.00
_cell.angle_gamma   90.00
#
_symmetry.space_group_name_H-M   'P 1'
#
loop_
_entity.id
_entity.type
_entity.pdbx_description
1 polymer ?
#
loop_
_entity_poly.entity_id
_entity_poly.type
_entity_poly.pdbx_seq_one_letter_code
_entity_poly.pdbx_strand_id
1 'polypeptide(L)'
;MAITKHIGKMKDAGTRVAVVFRSLPEDPSMALVVSTDNLPTLYHDAMIQTIDSAEGQEVNELQAVLNRRQFPDGTNMLQSLHKGGYLIKVPTEDVNMMPRPGYNIALNELNDEIAKITKDNPEPTVAPEGEDMTKSEARNLLAQAESLEEQAKTMRENAYSMDETLRPKRGRPVGSTKK
;
A
#
# COMPACT_ATOMS: atom_id res chain seq x y z
N MET A 1 2.38 8.79 -19.02
CA MET A 1 1.00 8.31 -18.84
C MET A 1 0.85 7.93 -17.37
N ALA A 2 -0.11 8.55 -16.68
CA ALA A 2 -0.31 8.34 -15.25
C ALA A 2 -0.91 6.95 -15.01
N ILE A 3 -0.38 6.23 -14.02
CA ILE A 3 -0.98 4.99 -13.50
C ILE A 3 -2.04 5.44 -12.49
N THR A 4 -3.30 5.13 -12.74
CA THR A 4 -4.41 5.45 -11.83
C THR A 4 -4.82 4.19 -11.10
N LYS A 5 -4.40 4.05 -9.84
CA LYS A 5 -4.63 2.82 -9.07
C LYS A 5 -6.09 2.60 -8.67
N HIS A 6 -6.89 3.66 -8.56
CA HIS A 6 -8.24 3.63 -7.96
C HIS A 6 -9.38 3.71 -8.97
N ILE A 7 -9.07 3.72 -10.27
CA ILE A 7 -10.07 3.74 -11.34
C ILE A 7 -10.29 2.31 -11.85
N GLY A 8 -11.56 1.93 -11.90
CA GLY A 8 -12.01 0.65 -12.42
C GLY A 8 -13.23 0.78 -13.32
N LYS A 9 -13.71 -0.37 -13.75
CA LYS A 9 -14.96 -0.55 -14.48
C LYS A 9 -15.74 -1.69 -13.87
N MET A 10 -17.05 -1.53 -13.77
CA MET A 10 -17.95 -2.63 -13.41
C MET A 10 -17.95 -3.67 -14.54
N LYS A 11 -17.96 -4.95 -14.16
CA LYS A 11 -18.03 -6.07 -15.10
C LYS A 11 -19.36 -6.13 -15.86
N ASP A 12 -20.46 -5.80 -15.17
CA ASP A 12 -21.81 -5.90 -15.73
C ASP A 12 -22.15 -4.78 -16.72
N ALA A 13 -21.90 -3.54 -16.31
CA ALA A 13 -22.35 -2.36 -17.06
C ALA A 13 -21.21 -1.69 -17.87
N GLY A 14 -19.94 -2.03 -17.61
CA GLY A 14 -18.79 -1.33 -18.17
C GLY A 14 -18.64 0.13 -17.71
N THR A 15 -19.52 0.59 -16.81
CA THR A 15 -19.54 1.92 -16.20
C THR A 15 -18.24 2.17 -15.45
N ARG A 16 -17.72 3.39 -15.54
CA ARG A 16 -16.50 3.78 -14.83
C ARG A 16 -16.82 3.97 -13.36
N VAL A 17 -16.01 3.34 -12.52
CA VAL A 17 -16.16 3.38 -11.08
C VAL A 17 -14.84 3.77 -10.43
N ALA A 18 -14.93 4.58 -9.39
CA ALA A 18 -13.84 4.87 -8.49
C ALA A 18 -13.98 3.97 -7.25
N VAL A 19 -12.92 3.24 -6.92
CA VAL A 19 -12.92 2.35 -5.75
C VAL A 19 -12.50 3.15 -4.52
N VAL A 20 -13.43 3.29 -3.57
CA VAL A 20 -13.21 4.06 -2.33
C VAL A 20 -12.62 3.15 -1.26
N PHE A 21 -13.21 1.96 -1.12
CA PHE A 21 -12.70 0.87 -0.28
C PHE A 21 -12.49 -0.37 -1.13
N ARG A 22 -11.29 -0.95 -1.06
CA ARG A 22 -10.94 -2.18 -1.79
C ARG A 22 -11.55 -3.43 -1.17
N SER A 23 -11.75 -3.43 0.13
CA SER A 23 -12.41 -4.49 0.90
C SER A 23 -12.93 -3.90 2.22
N LEU A 24 -14.10 -4.34 2.69
CA LEU A 24 -14.59 -3.96 4.01
C LEU A 24 -13.91 -4.80 5.10
N PRO A 25 -13.61 -4.21 6.28
CA PRO A 25 -13.00 -4.95 7.39
C PRO A 25 -13.92 -6.04 7.97
N GLU A 26 -15.23 -5.88 7.85
CA GLU A 26 -16.21 -6.88 8.25
C GLU A 26 -16.45 -7.95 7.17
N ASP A 27 -16.39 -7.54 5.89
CA ASP A 27 -16.64 -8.39 4.71
C ASP A 27 -15.54 -8.18 3.64
N PRO A 28 -14.46 -8.98 3.62
CA PRO A 28 -13.37 -8.81 2.65
C PRO A 28 -13.77 -9.00 1.18
N SER A 29 -14.87 -9.70 0.94
CA SER A 29 -15.45 -9.95 -0.39
C SER A 29 -16.25 -8.77 -0.95
N MET A 30 -16.41 -7.70 -0.18
CA MET A 30 -17.24 -6.56 -0.54
C MET A 30 -16.39 -5.30 -0.62
N ALA A 31 -16.51 -4.59 -1.74
CA ALA A 31 -15.89 -3.29 -1.98
C ALA A 31 -16.93 -2.18 -1.93
N LEU A 32 -16.46 -0.96 -1.68
CA LEU A 32 -17.28 0.23 -1.77
C LEU A 32 -16.81 1.07 -2.95
N VAL A 33 -17.70 1.24 -3.93
CA VAL A 33 -17.40 1.94 -5.17
C VAL A 33 -18.32 3.12 -5.36
N VAL A 34 -17.84 4.09 -6.13
CA VAL A 34 -18.60 5.26 -6.57
C VAL A 34 -18.66 5.23 -8.08
N SER A 35 -19.86 5.29 -8.64
CA SER A 35 -20.06 5.42 -10.09
C SER A 35 -19.80 6.86 -10.50
N THR A 36 -18.67 7.13 -11.15
CA THR A 36 -18.31 8.49 -11.56
C THR A 36 -19.24 9.02 -12.66
N ASP A 37 -19.79 8.14 -13.49
CA ASP A 37 -20.71 8.50 -14.57
C ASP A 37 -22.08 9.00 -14.05
N ASN A 38 -22.48 8.66 -12.82
CA ASN A 38 -23.74 9.10 -12.21
C ASN A 38 -23.59 10.40 -11.39
N LEU A 39 -22.38 10.92 -11.26
CA LEU A 39 -22.13 12.14 -10.50
C LEU A 39 -22.43 13.39 -11.35
N PRO A 40 -22.94 14.46 -10.73
CA PRO A 40 -22.94 15.79 -11.34
C PRO A 40 -21.53 16.19 -11.79
N THR A 41 -21.41 16.89 -12.93
CA THR A 41 -20.13 17.25 -13.55
C THR A 41 -19.15 17.92 -12.58
N LEU A 42 -19.65 18.82 -11.71
CA LEU A 42 -18.82 19.48 -10.70
C LEU A 42 -18.16 18.49 -9.71
N TYR A 43 -18.91 17.48 -9.28
CA TYR A 43 -18.40 16.45 -8.37
C TYR A 43 -17.53 15.42 -9.09
N HIS A 44 -17.88 15.09 -10.34
CA HIS A 44 -17.06 14.25 -11.19
C HIS A 44 -15.64 14.83 -11.33
N ASP A 45 -15.51 16.09 -11.74
CA ASP A 45 -14.21 16.70 -12.02
C ASP A 45 -13.36 16.82 -10.75
N ALA A 46 -13.97 17.20 -9.63
CA ALA A 46 -13.30 17.25 -8.32
C ALA A 46 -12.83 15.86 -7.87
N MET A 47 -13.62 14.82 -8.13
CA MET A 47 -13.25 13.44 -7.79
C MET A 47 -12.08 12.95 -8.63
N ILE A 48 -12.12 13.16 -9.95
CA ILE A 48 -11.03 12.78 -10.85
C ILE A 48 -9.75 13.52 -10.47
N GLN A 49 -9.83 14.83 -10.19
CA GLN A 49 -8.68 15.61 -9.74
C GLN A 49 -8.10 15.09 -8.42
N THR A 50 -8.95 14.65 -7.49
CA THR A 50 -8.51 14.09 -6.21
C THR A 50 -7.84 12.72 -6.40
N ILE A 51 -8.39 11.88 -7.27
CA ILE A 51 -7.80 10.58 -7.61
C ILE A 51 -6.44 10.76 -8.30
N ASP A 52 -6.33 11.68 -9.24
CA ASP A 52 -5.10 11.93 -10.00
C ASP A 52 -4.02 12.67 -9.19
N SER A 53 -4.37 13.19 -8.01
CA SER A 53 -3.41 13.83 -7.11
C SER A 53 -2.37 12.84 -6.55
N ALA A 54 -1.20 13.35 -6.18
CA ALA A 54 -0.14 12.53 -5.58
C ALA A 54 -0.65 11.78 -4.33
N GLU A 55 -1.39 12.46 -3.46
CA GLU A 55 -2.01 11.86 -2.28
C GLU A 55 -2.97 10.73 -2.66
N GLY A 56 -3.79 10.93 -3.70
CA GLY A 56 -4.72 9.92 -4.21
C GLY A 56 -4.01 8.66 -4.69
N GLN A 57 -2.85 8.78 -5.33
CA GLN A 57 -2.08 7.65 -5.86
C GLN A 57 -1.16 6.97 -4.84
N GLU A 58 -0.77 7.68 -3.79
CA GLU A 58 0.07 7.15 -2.70
C GLU A 58 -0.73 6.30 -1.71
N VAL A 59 -2.00 6.65 -1.46
CA VAL A 59 -2.80 5.94 -0.47
C VAL A 59 -3.24 4.56 -0.94
N ASN A 60 -3.24 3.66 0.04
CA ASN A 60 -3.83 2.34 -0.02
C ASN A 60 -5.35 2.43 -0.25
N GLU A 61 -6.07 3.11 0.64
CA GLU A 61 -7.52 3.33 0.52
C GLU A 61 -7.84 4.78 0.17
N LEU A 62 -8.59 4.99 -0.93
CA LEU A 62 -8.97 6.34 -1.39
C LEU A 62 -9.84 7.09 -0.37
N GLN A 63 -10.55 6.34 0.50
CA GLN A 63 -11.34 6.93 1.59
C GLN A 63 -10.54 7.95 2.40
N ALA A 64 -9.27 7.65 2.71
CA ALA A 64 -8.47 8.46 3.62
C ALA A 64 -8.24 9.87 3.07
N VAL A 65 -8.14 9.98 1.75
CA VAL A 65 -8.04 11.24 1.02
C VAL A 65 -9.42 11.90 0.92
N LEU A 66 -10.45 11.16 0.53
CA LEU A 66 -11.82 11.68 0.40
C LEU A 66 -12.40 12.20 1.72
N ASN A 67 -12.01 11.63 2.85
CA ASN A 67 -12.45 12.06 4.17
C ASN A 67 -11.76 13.37 4.61
N ARG A 68 -10.60 13.71 4.05
CA ARG A 68 -9.88 14.96 4.33
C ARG A 68 -10.20 16.06 3.32
N ARG A 69 -10.54 15.68 2.09
CA ARG A 69 -10.84 16.59 0.98
C ARG A 69 -12.29 17.07 1.02
N GLN A 70 -12.50 18.25 0.43
CA GLN A 70 -13.80 18.87 0.30
C GLN A 70 -14.12 19.04 -1.20
N PHE A 71 -15.40 18.93 -1.53
CA PHE A 71 -15.88 19.31 -2.85
C PHE A 71 -15.79 20.84 -3.02
N PRO A 72 -15.87 21.34 -4.27
CA PRO A 72 -15.84 22.78 -4.55
C PRO A 72 -16.95 23.59 -3.85
N ASP A 73 -17.97 22.92 -3.33
CA ASP A 73 -19.07 23.50 -2.54
C ASP A 73 -18.73 23.65 -1.03
N GLY A 74 -17.54 23.22 -0.60
CA GLY A 74 -17.09 23.24 0.79
C GLY A 74 -17.56 22.07 1.64
N THR A 75 -18.32 21.13 1.08
CA THR A 75 -18.76 19.93 1.80
C THR A 75 -17.68 18.83 1.77
N ASN A 76 -17.64 17.99 2.80
CA ASN A 76 -16.72 16.86 2.83
C ASN A 76 -17.06 15.85 1.72
N MET A 77 -16.07 15.44 0.92
CA MET A 77 -16.34 14.61 -0.26
C MET A 77 -16.98 13.27 0.11
N LEU A 78 -16.41 12.58 1.10
CA LEU A 78 -16.92 11.27 1.52
C LEU A 78 -18.34 11.36 2.08
N GLN A 79 -18.61 12.36 2.92
CA GLN A 79 -19.95 12.54 3.50
C GLN A 79 -21.00 12.88 2.45
N SER A 80 -20.67 13.73 1.47
CA SER A 80 -21.59 14.10 0.39
C SER A 80 -21.87 12.92 -0.54
N LEU A 81 -20.87 12.05 -0.80
CA LEU A 81 -21.06 10.81 -1.55
C LEU A 81 -21.96 9.82 -0.81
N HIS A 82 -21.80 9.71 0.51
CA HIS A 82 -22.64 8.84 1.34
C HIS A 82 -24.08 9.35 1.44
N LYS A 83 -24.26 10.65 1.75
CA LYS A 83 -25.58 11.29 1.82
C LYS A 83 -26.31 11.30 0.48
N GLY A 84 -25.56 11.43 -0.62
CA GLY A 84 -26.09 11.41 -1.97
C GLY A 84 -26.42 10.01 -2.50
N GLY A 85 -26.12 8.95 -1.76
CA GLY A 85 -26.38 7.57 -2.19
C GLY A 85 -25.49 7.11 -3.35
N TYR A 86 -24.35 7.77 -3.58
CA TYR A 86 -23.42 7.45 -4.66
C TYR A 86 -22.44 6.33 -4.30
N LEU A 87 -22.34 5.99 -3.01
CA LEU A 87 -21.56 4.85 -2.51
C LEU A 87 -22.37 3.57 -2.63
N ILE A 88 -21.90 2.66 -3.47
CA ILE A 88 -22.56 1.39 -3.75
C ILE A 88 -21.67 0.26 -3.24
N LYS A 89 -22.23 -0.62 -2.40
CA LYS A 89 -21.56 -1.85 -1.96
C LYS A 89 -21.68 -2.85 -3.11
N VAL A 90 -20.54 -3.32 -3.60
CA VAL A 90 -20.46 -4.30 -4.69
C VAL A 90 -19.50 -5.42 -4.31
N PRO A 91 -19.72 -6.65 -4.78
CA PRO A 91 -18.74 -7.72 -4.65
C PRO A 91 -17.41 -7.33 -5.31
N THR A 92 -16.28 -7.72 -4.72
CA THR A 92 -14.94 -7.46 -5.28
C THR A 92 -14.73 -8.16 -6.64
N GLU A 93 -15.48 -9.23 -6.92
CA GLU A 93 -15.43 -9.97 -8.18
C GLU A 93 -16.04 -9.21 -9.37
N ASP A 94 -16.93 -8.25 -9.09
CA ASP A 94 -17.66 -7.50 -10.11
C ASP A 94 -16.93 -6.21 -10.53
N VAL A 95 -15.80 -5.91 -9.88
CA VAL A 95 -15.00 -4.72 -10.13
C VAL A 95 -13.69 -5.10 -10.80
N ASN A 96 -13.50 -4.59 -12.02
CA ASN A 96 -12.23 -4.71 -12.73
C ASN A 96 -11.45 -3.40 -12.61
N MET A 97 -10.28 -3.45 -11.99
CA MET A 97 -9.35 -2.32 -11.91
C MET A 97 -8.64 -2.14 -13.25
N MET A 98 -8.39 -0.90 -13.64
CA MET A 98 -7.70 -0.57 -14.89
C MET A 98 -6.48 0.34 -14.61
N PRO A 99 -5.39 -0.20 -14.01
CA PRO A 99 -4.20 0.60 -13.65
C PRO A 99 -3.47 1.18 -14.87
N ARG A 100 -3.60 0.50 -16.02
CA ARG A 100 -3.04 0.92 -17.31
C ARG A 100 -4.10 0.80 -18.41
N PRO A 101 -4.07 1.67 -19.42
CA PRO A 101 -4.90 1.49 -20.60
C PRO A 101 -4.67 0.12 -21.25
N GLY A 102 -5.70 -0.73 -21.27
CA GLY A 102 -5.66 -2.08 -21.86
C GLY A 102 -5.31 -3.21 -20.89
N TYR A 103 -4.98 -2.92 -19.63
CA TYR A 103 -4.77 -3.93 -18.60
C TYR A 103 -5.90 -3.87 -17.57
N ASN A 104 -6.72 -4.92 -17.56
CA ASN A 104 -7.80 -5.09 -16.59
C ASN A 104 -7.43 -6.22 -15.64
N ILE A 105 -7.53 -5.99 -14.34
CA ILE A 105 -7.35 -7.00 -13.29
C ILE A 105 -8.57 -6.98 -12.38
N ALA A 106 -9.05 -8.16 -11.97
CA ALA A 106 -10.15 -8.24 -11.02
C ALA A 106 -9.69 -7.72 -9.65
N LEU A 107 -10.56 -6.99 -8.93
CA LEU A 107 -10.22 -6.44 -7.63
C LEU A 107 -9.94 -7.54 -6.60
N ASN A 108 -10.59 -8.71 -6.71
CA ASN A 108 -10.32 -9.86 -5.85
C ASN A 108 -8.87 -10.36 -5.99
N GLU A 109 -8.40 -10.57 -7.22
CA GLU A 109 -7.02 -11.00 -7.50
C GLU A 109 -6.01 -9.95 -7.04
N LEU A 110 -6.31 -8.67 -7.26
CA LEU A 110 -5.46 -7.56 -6.81
C LEU A 110 -5.36 -7.50 -5.27
N ASN A 111 -6.46 -7.76 -4.55
CA ASN A 111 -6.45 -7.81 -3.10
C ASN A 111 -5.62 -9.00 -2.58
N ASP A 112 -5.70 -10.16 -3.23
CA ASP A 112 -4.88 -11.33 -2.89
C ASP A 112 -3.39 -11.10 -3.15
N GLU A 113 -3.05 -10.43 -4.25
CA GLU A 113 -1.67 -10.03 -4.55
C GLU A 113 -1.13 -9.03 -3.51
N ILE A 114 -1.92 -8.02 -3.14
CA ILE A 114 -1.56 -7.06 -2.09
C ILE A 114 -1.42 -7.76 -0.74
N ALA A 115 -2.30 -8.70 -0.40
CA ALA A 115 -2.21 -9.46 0.84
C ALA A 115 -0.94 -10.33 0.90
N LYS A 116 -0.50 -10.89 -0.23
CA LYS A 116 0.78 -11.61 -0.33
C LYS A 116 1.97 -10.68 -0.16
N ILE A 117 1.98 -9.54 -0.86
CA ILE A 117 3.04 -8.52 -0.75
C ILE A 117 3.13 -7.96 0.68
N THR A 118 1.99 -7.70 1.31
CA THR A 118 1.93 -7.16 2.68
C THR A 118 2.37 -8.21 3.72
N LYS A 119 2.19 -9.51 3.44
CA LYS A 119 2.72 -10.59 4.30
C LYS A 119 4.24 -10.71 4.24
N ASP A 120 4.85 -10.42 3.10
CA ASP A 120 6.31 -10.48 2.93
C ASP A 120 7.03 -9.18 3.31
N ASN A 121 6.29 -8.08 3.52
CA ASN A 121 6.85 -6.83 4.03
C ASN A 121 5.86 -6.14 4.98
N PRO A 122 5.95 -6.37 6.31
CA PRO A 122 5.10 -5.68 7.26
C PRO A 122 5.55 -4.22 7.35
N GLU A 123 4.83 -3.31 6.68
CA GLU A 123 4.79 -1.93 7.15
C GLU A 123 4.17 -1.92 8.56
N PRO A 124 4.69 -1.07 9.47
CA PRO A 124 4.41 -1.17 10.90
C PRO A 124 2.95 -0.82 11.16
N THR A 125 2.16 -1.84 11.44
CA THR A 125 0.83 -1.68 12.02
C THR A 125 0.99 -1.05 13.40
N VAL A 126 0.48 0.17 13.54
CA VAL A 126 0.18 0.78 14.83
C VAL A 126 -0.80 -0.15 15.56
N ALA A 127 -0.28 -0.88 16.54
CA ALA A 127 -1.07 -1.76 17.39
C ALA A 127 -1.96 -0.92 18.33
N PRO A 128 -3.20 -1.36 18.62
CA PRO A 128 -3.99 -0.77 19.68
C PRO A 128 -3.36 -1.08 21.05
N GLU A 129 -3.41 -0.10 21.93
CA GLU A 129 -2.82 -0.12 23.27
C GLU A 129 -3.32 -1.27 24.15
N GLY A 130 -2.39 -1.92 24.85
CA GLY A 130 -2.69 -2.83 25.96
C GLY A 130 -1.66 -3.94 26.14
N GLU A 131 -0.55 -3.61 26.82
CA GLU A 131 0.45 -4.53 27.38
C GLU A 131 1.41 -5.21 26.36
N ASP A 132 2.72 -5.10 26.62
CA ASP A 132 3.87 -5.64 25.84
C ASP A 132 4.46 -4.83 24.66
N MET A 133 4.58 -3.49 24.78
CA MET A 133 5.38 -2.68 23.83
C MET A 133 6.85 -3.13 23.69
N THR A 134 7.48 -3.68 24.73
CA THR A 134 8.93 -3.97 24.73
C THR A 134 9.33 -5.23 23.94
N LYS A 135 8.46 -6.24 23.87
CA LYS A 135 8.78 -7.52 23.22
C LYS A 135 8.60 -7.47 21.71
N SER A 136 7.64 -6.68 21.25
CA SER A 136 7.37 -6.46 19.83
C SER A 136 8.46 -5.57 19.20
N GLU A 137 8.84 -4.48 19.88
CA GLU A 137 9.94 -3.61 19.48
C GLU A 137 11.28 -4.37 19.44
N ALA A 138 11.58 -5.20 20.44
CA ALA A 138 12.80 -6.00 20.46
C ALA A 138 12.88 -7.01 19.30
N ARG A 139 11.75 -7.63 18.92
CA ARG A 139 11.69 -8.53 17.76
C ARG A 139 11.92 -7.79 16.45
N ASN A 140 11.32 -6.61 16.29
CA ASN A 140 11.52 -5.78 15.10
C ASN A 140 12.97 -5.26 15.00
N LEU A 141 13.62 -4.96 16.13
CA LEU A 141 15.03 -4.56 16.15
C LEU A 141 15.97 -5.71 15.80
N LEU A 142 15.69 -6.93 16.27
CA LEU A 142 16.46 -8.12 15.90
C LEU A 142 16.33 -8.46 14.41
N ALA A 143 15.13 -8.37 13.84
CA ALA A 143 14.91 -8.60 12.41
C ALA A 143 15.61 -7.55 11.53
N GLN A 144 15.63 -6.28 11.95
CA GLN A 144 16.40 -5.23 11.29
C GLN A 144 17.92 -5.49 11.38
N ALA A 145 18.40 -5.96 12.53
CA ALA A 145 19.82 -6.29 12.72
C ALA A 145 20.26 -7.47 11.83
N GLU A 146 19.46 -8.53 11.72
CA GLU A 146 19.75 -9.70 10.88
C GLU A 146 19.86 -9.32 9.39
N SER A 147 18.91 -8.53 8.90
CA SER A 147 18.96 -8.00 7.54
C SER A 147 20.21 -7.13 7.28
N LEU A 148 20.58 -6.28 8.24
CA LEU A 148 21.77 -5.44 8.13
C LEU A 148 23.07 -6.25 8.18
N GLU A 149 23.12 -7.35 8.93
CA GLU A 149 24.28 -8.25 8.94
C GLU A 149 24.45 -8.98 7.61
N GLU A 150 23.36 -9.45 7.00
CA GLU A 150 23.41 -10.04 5.66
C GLU A 150 23.88 -9.02 4.61
N GLN A 151 23.36 -7.80 4.67
CA GLN A 151 23.81 -6.70 3.81
C GLN A 151 25.29 -6.36 4.05
N ALA A 152 25.73 -6.31 5.32
CA ALA A 152 27.13 -6.06 5.65
C ALA A 152 28.05 -7.19 5.14
N LYS A 153 27.60 -8.45 5.19
CA LYS A 153 28.36 -9.60 4.71
C LYS A 153 28.48 -9.57 3.18
N THR A 154 27.39 -9.35 2.48
CA THR A 154 27.39 -9.23 1.01
C THR A 154 28.22 -8.04 0.55
N MET A 155 28.09 -6.88 1.21
CA MET A 155 28.92 -5.70 0.92
C MET A 155 30.41 -5.98 1.16
N ARG A 156 30.76 -6.70 2.23
CA ARG A 156 32.15 -7.11 2.49
C ARG A 156 32.67 -8.07 1.43
N GLU A 157 31.88 -9.05 1.01
CA GLU A 157 32.26 -9.99 -0.05
C GLU A 157 32.48 -9.27 -1.39
N ASN A 158 31.60 -8.30 -1.72
CA ASN A 158 31.78 -7.43 -2.88
C ASN A 158 33.02 -6.54 -2.75
N ALA A 159 33.31 -5.99 -1.56
CA ALA A 159 34.52 -5.22 -1.33
C ALA A 159 35.79 -6.09 -1.47
N TYR A 160 35.75 -7.33 -0.98
CA TYR A 160 36.88 -8.27 -1.10
C TYR A 160 37.08 -8.81 -2.52
N SER A 161 36.03 -8.87 -3.34
CA SER A 161 36.16 -9.21 -4.76
C SER A 161 36.73 -8.06 -5.58
N MET A 162 36.47 -6.82 -5.16
CA MET A 162 37.04 -5.62 -5.78
C MET A 162 38.50 -5.38 -5.36
N ASP A 163 38.86 -5.65 -4.11
CA ASP A 163 40.24 -5.56 -3.61
C ASP A 163 40.52 -6.66 -2.59
N GLU A 164 41.24 -7.69 -3.03
CA GLU A 164 41.58 -8.87 -2.22
C GLU A 164 42.52 -8.54 -1.04
N THR A 165 43.22 -7.40 -1.07
CA THR A 165 44.17 -6.98 -0.02
C THR A 165 43.47 -6.46 1.24
N LEU A 166 42.20 -6.06 1.13
CA LEU A 166 41.36 -5.59 2.23
C LEU A 166 40.83 -6.73 3.12
N ARG A 167 41.03 -7.99 2.72
CA ARG A 167 40.68 -9.14 3.56
C ARG A 167 41.46 -9.10 4.87
N PRO A 168 40.79 -9.18 6.04
CA PRO A 168 41.48 -9.13 7.32
C PRO A 168 42.49 -10.29 7.43
N LYS A 169 43.79 -9.97 7.44
CA LYS A 169 44.87 -10.92 7.65
C LYS A 169 44.70 -11.53 9.04
N ARG A 170 44.60 -12.87 9.14
CA ARG A 170 44.55 -13.63 10.40
C ARG A 170 45.61 -13.09 11.37
N GLY A 171 45.16 -12.62 12.53
CA GLY A 171 46.04 -12.17 13.60
C GLY A 171 47.06 -13.26 13.95
N ARG A 172 48.34 -12.87 13.96
CA ARG A 172 49.45 -13.67 14.46
C ARG A 172 49.11 -14.09 15.91
N PRO A 173 49.20 -15.38 16.30
CA PRO A 173 48.96 -15.77 17.69
C PRO A 173 50.00 -15.07 18.57
N VAL A 174 49.53 -14.27 19.52
CA VAL A 174 50.37 -13.59 20.50
C VAL A 174 50.88 -14.66 21.45
N GLY A 175 52.16 -15.04 21.30
CA GLY A 175 52.80 -16.02 22.17
C GLY A 175 52.79 -15.53 23.62
N SER A 176 52.16 -16.31 24.50
CA SER A 176 52.22 -16.15 25.94
C SER A 176 53.62 -16.51 26.44
N THR A 177 54.48 -15.51 26.63
CA THR A 177 55.74 -15.64 27.37
C THR A 177 55.44 -15.95 28.84
N LYS A 178 55.78 -17.17 29.26
CA LYS A 178 55.68 -17.68 30.63
C LYS A 178 56.79 -17.04 31.49
N LYS A 179 56.43 -16.53 32.66
CA LYS A 179 57.33 -16.00 33.68
C LYS A 179 57.71 -17.12 34.66
#